data_AF-A0A9X4QZ47-F1
#
_entry.id   AF-A0A9X4QZ47-F1
#
_cell.length_a   1.000
_cell.length_b   1.000
_cell.length_c   1.000
_cell.angle_alpha   90.00
_cell.angle_beta   90.00
_cell.angle_gamma   90.00
#
_symmetry.space_group_name_H-M   'P 1'
#
loop_
_entity.id
_entity.type
_entity.pdbx_description
1 polymer ?
#
loop_
_entity_poly.entity_id
_entity_poly.type
_entity_poly.pdbx_seq_one_letter_code
_entity_poly.pdbx_strand_id
1 'polypeptide(L)'
;MNKLIQSLSALGVSATLVSPNLSAEATDNSTPELKGTNDTIIEKGDDYNLLNGVSAFDKEDGDLTHKITVDGDININKTGKYKVEYKVEDSNGAVKKSIRYVEVK
;
A
#
# COMPACT_ATOMS: atom_id res chain seq x y z
N MET A 1 -17.30 1.17 20.75
CA MET A 1 -17.56 -0.25 20.42
C MET A 1 -18.24 -0.32 19.07
N ASN A 2 -17.67 -1.12 18.17
CA ASN A 2 -18.35 -2.30 17.62
C ASN A 2 -19.78 -2.05 17.11
N LYS A 3 -19.98 -2.20 15.79
CA LYS A 3 -21.30 -2.24 15.19
C LYS A 3 -22.14 -3.34 15.85
N LEU A 4 -23.15 -2.92 16.61
CA LEU A 4 -24.17 -3.79 17.17
C LEU A 4 -25.24 -4.01 16.09
N ILE A 5 -25.49 -5.28 15.78
CA ILE A 5 -26.56 -5.73 14.89
C ILE A 5 -27.89 -5.37 15.54
N GLN A 6 -28.68 -4.52 14.88
CA GLN A 6 -30.05 -4.20 15.33
C GLN A 6 -31.01 -5.26 14.77
N SER A 7 -31.75 -5.88 15.69
CA SER A 7 -32.67 -6.98 15.46
C SER A 7 -33.84 -6.61 14.55
N LEU A 8 -34.24 -7.58 13.72
CA LEU A 8 -35.36 -7.53 12.80
C LEU A 8 -36.67 -7.81 13.54
N SER A 9 -37.60 -6.85 13.57
CA SER A 9 -39.02 -7.10 13.86
C SER A 9 -39.87 -6.52 12.73
N ALA A 10 -40.27 -7.38 11.81
CA ALA A 10 -41.17 -7.03 10.72
C ALA A 10 -42.62 -7.09 11.23
N LEU A 11 -43.32 -5.95 11.20
CA LEU A 11 -44.77 -5.92 11.12
C LEU A 11 -45.20 -4.83 10.13
N GLY A 12 -45.70 -5.28 8.97
CA GLY A 12 -46.80 -4.63 8.27
C GLY A 12 -46.49 -3.42 7.37
N VAL A 13 -46.65 -3.69 6.07
CA VAL A 13 -47.21 -2.81 5.02
C VAL A 13 -46.26 -1.82 4.30
N SER A 14 -45.90 -2.23 3.08
CA SER A 14 -45.54 -1.45 1.88
C SER A 14 -44.56 -0.28 2.04
N ALA A 15 -43.28 -0.61 2.22
CA ALA A 15 -42.22 0.32 1.83
C ALA A 15 -42.07 0.28 0.30
N THR A 16 -42.55 1.31 -0.39
CA THR A 16 -42.13 1.61 -1.75
C THR A 16 -40.60 1.66 -1.75
N LEU A 17 -39.98 0.73 -2.47
CA LEU A 17 -38.53 0.65 -2.63
C LEU A 17 -38.08 1.91 -3.38
N VAL A 18 -37.78 2.98 -2.66
CA VAL A 18 -36.89 4.02 -3.15
C VAL A 18 -35.49 3.42 -3.14
N SER A 19 -35.14 2.73 -4.21
CA SER A 19 -33.77 2.32 -4.46
C SER A 19 -32.90 3.58 -4.37
N PRO A 20 -31.95 3.69 -3.43
CA PRO A 20 -30.96 4.73 -3.55
C PRO A 20 -30.25 4.48 -4.87
N ASN A 21 -30.40 5.41 -5.82
CA ASN A 21 -29.60 5.45 -7.02
C ASN A 21 -28.16 5.79 -6.59
N LEU A 22 -27.46 4.80 -6.05
CA LEU A 22 -26.03 4.86 -5.80
C LEU A 22 -25.39 4.61 -7.16
N SER A 23 -25.37 5.66 -7.99
CA SER A 23 -24.54 5.70 -9.19
C SER A 23 -23.09 5.86 -8.74
N ALA A 24 -22.55 4.81 -8.09
CA ALA A 24 -21.13 4.63 -7.98
C ALA A 24 -20.65 4.34 -9.40
N GLU A 25 -20.11 5.36 -10.06
CA GLU A 25 -19.31 5.13 -11.26
C GLU A 25 -18.14 4.26 -10.80
N ALA A 26 -18.24 2.95 -11.05
CA ALA A 26 -17.13 2.03 -10.89
C ALA A 26 -16.10 2.44 -11.94
N THR A 27 -15.25 3.40 -11.56
CA THR A 27 -14.03 3.71 -12.29
C THR A 27 -13.11 2.51 -12.10
N ASP A 28 -12.55 2.01 -13.20
CA ASP A 28 -11.54 0.95 -13.14
C ASP A 28 -10.38 1.47 -12.29
N ASN A 29 -10.07 0.78 -11.19
CA ASN A 29 -8.93 1.10 -10.34
C ASN A 29 -7.83 0.05 -10.50
N SER A 30 -6.69 0.45 -11.04
CA SER A 30 -5.53 -0.42 -11.14
C SER A 30 -4.79 -0.49 -9.81
N THR A 31 -3.98 -1.52 -9.62
CA THR A 31 -3.05 -1.55 -8.48
C THR A 31 -1.76 -0.82 -8.85
N PRO A 32 -1.20 0.01 -7.95
CA PRO A 32 0.06 0.68 -8.22
C PRO A 32 1.22 -0.27 -8.58
N GLU A 33 2.12 0.25 -9.42
CA GLU A 33 3.40 -0.34 -9.74
C GLU A 33 4.49 0.26 -8.83
N LEU A 34 5.31 -0.61 -8.21
CA LEU A 34 6.48 -0.22 -7.42
C LEU A 34 7.74 -0.69 -8.16
N LYS A 35 8.71 0.22 -8.34
CA LYS A 35 10.00 -0.04 -9.00
C LYS A 35 11.16 0.28 -8.06
N GLY A 36 12.33 -0.30 -8.33
CA GLY A 36 13.55 -0.03 -7.57
C GLY A 36 13.69 -0.79 -6.25
N THR A 37 12.79 -1.73 -5.96
CA THR A 37 12.77 -2.51 -4.71
C THR A 37 13.52 -3.85 -4.81
N ASN A 38 14.42 -4.00 -5.78
CA ASN A 38 15.21 -5.22 -5.96
C ASN A 38 16.24 -5.37 -4.83
N ASP A 39 16.51 -6.63 -4.46
CA ASP A 39 17.55 -6.98 -3.48
C ASP A 39 18.90 -6.36 -3.85
N THR A 40 19.68 -6.00 -2.83
CA THR A 40 20.99 -5.38 -3.03
C THR A 40 22.01 -5.80 -1.99
N ILE A 41 23.27 -5.55 -2.31
CA ILE A 41 24.42 -5.83 -1.46
C ILE A 41 25.19 -4.52 -1.33
N ILE A 42 25.56 -4.17 -0.11
CA ILE A 42 26.36 -2.99 0.22
C ILE A 42 27.54 -3.39 1.12
N GLU A 43 28.62 -2.61 1.07
CA GLU A 43 29.76 -2.82 1.96
C GLU A 43 29.49 -2.16 3.32
N LYS A 44 30.07 -2.73 4.37
CA LYS A 44 29.99 -2.14 5.70
C LYS A 44 30.50 -0.70 5.72
N GLY A 45 29.65 0.19 6.22
CA GLY A 45 29.95 1.61 6.35
C GLY A 45 29.58 2.46 5.14
N ASP A 46 29.03 1.87 4.09
CA ASP A 46 28.52 2.61 2.94
C ASP A 46 27.31 3.48 3.33
N ASP A 47 27.29 4.72 2.85
CA ASP A 47 26.10 5.56 2.91
C ASP A 47 24.99 4.95 2.05
N TYR A 48 23.87 4.63 2.68
CA TYR A 48 22.79 3.93 2.01
C TYR A 48 21.41 4.54 2.31
N ASN A 49 20.73 4.98 1.24
CA ASN A 49 19.37 5.53 1.31
C ASN A 49 18.36 4.54 0.72
N LEU A 50 17.41 4.11 1.57
CA LEU A 50 16.35 3.16 1.23
C LEU A 50 15.48 3.59 0.05
N LEU A 51 15.24 4.89 -0.11
CA LEU A 51 14.36 5.43 -1.15
C LEU A 51 15.10 5.69 -2.47
N ASN A 52 16.42 5.57 -2.51
CA ASN A 52 17.17 5.88 -3.72
C ASN A 52 16.82 4.89 -4.84
N GLY A 53 16.34 5.43 -5.97
CA GLY A 53 15.89 4.66 -7.13
C GLY A 53 14.52 3.98 -6.95
N VAL A 54 13.82 4.20 -5.83
CA VAL A 54 12.49 3.65 -5.58
C VAL A 54 11.43 4.64 -6.09
N SER A 55 10.50 4.14 -6.91
CA SER A 55 9.41 4.95 -7.47
C SER A 55 8.11 4.17 -7.49
N ALA A 56 6.98 4.87 -7.42
CA ALA A 56 5.66 4.27 -7.55
C ALA A 56 4.83 5.02 -8.60
N PHE A 57 4.16 4.28 -9.46
CA PHE A 57 3.28 4.84 -10.48
C PHE A 57 1.99 4.03 -10.54
N ASP A 58 0.88 4.73 -10.67
CA ASP A 58 -0.42 4.14 -10.92
C ASP A 58 -1.03 4.72 -12.20
N LYS A 59 -1.82 3.93 -12.91
CA LYS A 59 -2.36 4.30 -14.23
C LYS A 59 -3.40 5.42 -14.12
N GLU A 60 -4.18 5.44 -13.06
CA GLU A 60 -5.25 6.41 -12.84
C GLU A 60 -4.78 7.59 -11.98
N ASP A 61 -3.92 7.33 -10.99
CA ASP A 61 -3.42 8.31 -10.04
C ASP A 61 -2.11 9.02 -10.48
N GLY A 62 -1.35 8.43 -11.41
CA GLY A 62 -0.06 8.96 -11.86
C GLY A 62 1.10 8.65 -10.91
N ASP A 63 1.99 9.62 -10.68
CA ASP A 63 3.18 9.42 -9.83
C ASP A 63 2.81 9.43 -8.35
N LEU A 64 2.99 8.26 -7.71
CA LEU A 64 2.73 8.02 -6.30
C LEU A 64 4.01 7.87 -5.47
N THR A 65 5.17 8.23 -6.01
CA THR A 65 6.48 8.06 -5.34
C THR A 65 6.53 8.74 -3.97
N HIS A 66 5.87 9.89 -3.83
CA HIS A 66 5.76 10.62 -2.58
C HIS A 66 4.85 9.94 -1.52
N LYS A 67 4.03 8.97 -1.92
CA LYS A 67 3.16 8.19 -1.02
C LYS A 67 3.81 6.88 -0.55
N ILE A 68 5.04 6.58 -0.96
CA ILE A 68 5.74 5.37 -0.55
C ILE A 68 6.09 5.46 0.93
N THR A 69 5.63 4.47 1.70
CA THR A 69 6.04 4.24 3.08
C THR A 69 7.05 3.10 3.13
N VAL A 70 8.09 3.25 3.95
CA VAL A 70 9.16 2.27 4.12
C VAL A 70 9.15 1.80 5.57
N ASP A 71 9.13 0.49 5.77
CA ASP A 71 9.21 -0.18 7.06
C ASP A 71 10.45 -1.08 7.11
N GLY A 72 11.22 -0.99 8.19
CA GLY A 72 12.44 -1.75 8.39
C GLY A 72 13.67 -0.86 8.59
N ASP A 73 14.60 -1.35 9.40
CA ASP A 73 15.84 -0.68 9.75
C ASP A 73 17.04 -1.48 9.24
N ILE A 74 18.03 -0.78 8.68
CA ILE A 74 19.31 -1.35 8.25
C ILE A 74 20.40 -0.80 9.15
N ASN A 75 21.26 -1.69 9.67
CA ASN A 75 22.49 -1.28 10.33
C ASN A 75 23.68 -1.48 9.38
N ILE A 76 24.06 -0.42 8.68
CA ILE A 76 25.19 -0.42 7.72
C ILE A 76 26.54 -0.75 8.37
N ASN A 77 26.66 -0.69 9.70
CA ASN A 77 27.89 -0.99 10.42
C ASN A 77 27.99 -2.45 10.87
N LYS A 78 26.95 -3.25 10.62
CA LYS A 78 26.87 -4.65 11.03
C LYS A 78 26.52 -5.51 9.83
N THR A 79 27.37 -6.50 9.57
CA THR A 79 27.14 -7.48 8.51
C THR A 79 25.89 -8.29 8.79
N GLY A 80 25.15 -8.61 7.73
CA GLY A 80 23.89 -9.33 7.83
C GLY A 80 22.89 -8.98 6.74
N LYS A 81 21.81 -9.74 6.70
CA LYS A 81 20.70 -9.55 5.77
C LYS A 81 19.55 -8.83 6.48
N TYR A 82 19.22 -7.65 6.00
CA TYR A 82 18.15 -6.80 6.52
C TYR A 82 16.94 -6.86 5.59
N LYS A 83 15.74 -6.89 6.16
CA LYS A 83 14.48 -6.89 5.41
C LYS A 83 13.87 -5.51 5.48
N VAL A 84 13.47 -4.99 4.32
CA VAL A 84 12.76 -3.71 4.18
C VAL A 84 11.47 -3.95 3.40
N GLU A 85 10.36 -3.43 3.89
CA GLU A 85 9.05 -3.45 3.22
C GLU A 85 8.72 -2.05 2.70
N TYR A 86 8.38 -1.97 1.42
CA TYR A 86 7.84 -0.77 0.77
C TYR A 86 6.35 -0.98 0.57
N LYS A 87 5.54 0.03 0.92
CA LYS A 87 4.09 0.06 0.69
C LYS A 87 3.71 1.37 0.01
N VAL A 88 2.81 1.30 -0.96
CA VAL A 88 2.13 2.45 -1.55
C VAL A 88 0.63 2.17 -1.66
N GLU A 89 -0.18 3.21 -1.52
CA GLU A 89 -1.64 3.18 -1.59
C GLU A 89 -2.12 4.29 -2.53
N ASP A 90 -3.00 3.95 -3.47
CA ASP A 90 -3.59 4.91 -4.41
C ASP A 90 -4.75 5.71 -3.77
N SER A 91 -5.40 6.60 -4.52
CA SER A 91 -6.51 7.40 -4.00
C SER A 91 -7.82 6.60 -3.81
N ASN A 92 -7.94 5.46 -4.48
CA ASN A 92 -9.11 4.58 -4.49
C ASN A 92 -8.99 3.39 -3.50
N GLY A 93 -7.86 3.28 -2.80
CA GLY A 93 -7.57 2.30 -1.76
C GLY A 93 -6.87 1.03 -2.23
N ALA A 94 -6.40 0.90 -3.48
CA ALA A 94 -5.55 -0.26 -3.83
C ALA A 94 -4.13 -0.06 -3.31
N VAL A 95 -3.57 -1.16 -2.83
CA VAL A 95 -2.29 -1.19 -2.12
C VAL A 95 -1.32 -2.12 -2.82
N LYS A 96 -0.09 -1.64 -3.01
CA LYS A 96 1.03 -2.48 -3.42
C LYS A 96 2.09 -2.55 -2.33
N LYS A 97 2.59 -3.76 -2.08
CA LYS A 97 3.72 -4.03 -1.19
C LYS A 97 4.87 -4.69 -1.94
N SER A 98 6.10 -4.39 -1.55
CA SER A 98 7.30 -5.05 -2.07
C SER A 98 8.32 -5.21 -0.95
N ILE A 99 8.99 -6.35 -0.91
CA ILE A 99 10.05 -6.64 0.06
C ILE A 99 11.38 -6.57 -0.66
N ARG A 100 12.33 -5.84 -0.06
CA ARG A 100 13.73 -5.80 -0.45
C ARG A 100 14.59 -6.39 0.65
N TYR A 101 15.54 -7.23 0.28
CA TYR A 101 16.62 -7.61 1.17
C TYR A 101 17.89 -6.82 0.86
N VAL A 102 18.50 -6.29 1.90
CA VAL A 102 19.79 -5.60 1.83
C VAL A 102 20.81 -6.42 2.62
N GLU A 103 21.83 -6.90 1.94
CA GLU A 103 22.94 -7.62 2.56
C GLU A 103 24.10 -6.66 2.78
N VAL A 104 24.50 -6.49 4.04
CA VAL A 104 25.73 -5.77 4.42
C VAL A 104 26.85 -6.78 4.55
N LYS A 105 27.94 -6.59 3.80
CA LYS A 105 29.13 -7.43 3.83
C LYS A 105 30.30 -6.79 4.56
#